data_AF-A0A259B9C7-F1
#
_entry.id   AF-A0A259B9C7-F1
#
_cell.length_a   1.000
_cell.length_b   1.000
_cell.length_c   1.000
_cell.angle_alpha   90.00
_cell.angle_beta   90.00
_cell.angle_gamma   90.00
#
_symmetry.space_group_name_H-M   'P 1'
#
loop_
_entity.id
_entity.type
_entity.pdbx_description
1 polymer ?
#
loop_
_entity_poly.entity_id
_entity_poly.type
_entity_poly.pdbx_seq_one_letter_code
_entity_poly.pdbx_strand_id
1 'polypeptide(L)'
;MNVLFALLLLVVGGVAEAAPFAVGSRVFIPLYSENLMNDGYADGLIAAMNPDGTVDITLSDVVNGDDKTLYGTCSPSAATQIMTAPSAQSNEKKLVREVLVDKILPWNIGQMQYIERENLSTTIQKWLGSGMAITPDSLKIADRRARELNLPRLRIVVAIAKLQVESTGGNGFPVPASRALTGSADMLDSVAKILQDHPQAVKEAAAILARTAPAHSKDLLVETVVHIAELTQKQLAQLASDNADPRKVDGYTPAQLAAIYSGWYRVMTANDTEPYENANVAFYSNKVAQSIAKGVWPTF
;
A
#
# COMPACT_ATOMS: atom_id res chain seq x y z
N MET A 1 -7.61 -58.77 -41.90
CA MET A 1 -7.25 -59.27 -40.55
C MET A 1 -5.83 -58.83 -40.26
N ASN A 2 -5.54 -58.36 -39.04
CA ASN A 2 -4.32 -57.68 -38.55
C ASN A 2 -4.36 -56.15 -38.78
N VAL A 3 -4.83 -55.33 -37.83
CA VAL A 3 -4.27 -54.93 -36.52
C VAL A 3 -2.90 -54.25 -36.67
N LEU A 4 -2.88 -52.92 -36.54
CA LEU A 4 -1.82 -52.21 -35.81
C LEU A 4 -2.35 -50.85 -35.34
N PHE A 5 -2.89 -50.83 -34.13
CA PHE A 5 -3.16 -49.62 -33.37
C PHE A 5 -1.81 -49.16 -32.76
N ALA A 6 -1.20 -48.11 -33.30
CA ALA A 6 -0.04 -47.49 -32.68
C ALA A 6 -0.52 -46.55 -31.57
N LEU A 7 -0.54 -47.07 -30.34
CA LEU A 7 -0.80 -46.33 -29.12
C LEU A 7 0.41 -45.42 -28.82
N LEU A 8 0.31 -44.13 -29.15
CA LEU A 8 1.30 -43.14 -28.75
C LEU A 8 1.08 -42.81 -27.27
N LEU A 9 1.78 -43.53 -26.40
CA LEU A 9 1.91 -43.21 -24.97
C LEU A 9 2.69 -41.91 -24.83
N LEU A 10 1.98 -40.78 -24.75
CA LEU A 10 2.48 -39.54 -24.17
C LEU A 10 2.63 -39.78 -22.67
N VAL A 11 3.82 -40.25 -22.28
CA VAL A 11 4.30 -40.15 -20.91
C VAL A 11 4.50 -38.66 -20.63
N VAL A 12 3.43 -38.00 -20.17
CA VAL A 12 3.56 -36.75 -19.44
C VAL A 12 4.18 -37.13 -18.11
N GLY A 13 5.51 -37.23 -18.11
CA GLY A 13 6.29 -37.24 -16.88
C GLY A 13 6.03 -35.90 -16.21
N GLY A 14 5.04 -35.87 -15.32
CA GLY A 14 4.95 -34.82 -14.33
C GLY A 14 6.29 -34.82 -13.60
N VAL A 15 7.09 -33.78 -13.82
CA VAL A 15 8.16 -33.41 -12.92
C VAL A 15 7.50 -33.25 -11.56
N ALA A 16 7.56 -34.29 -10.75
CA ALA A 16 7.44 -34.16 -9.31
C ALA A 16 8.62 -33.28 -8.92
N GLU A 17 8.41 -31.97 -8.82
CA GLU A 17 9.36 -31.09 -8.15
C GLU A 17 9.53 -31.65 -6.74
N ALA A 18 10.68 -32.27 -6.50
CA ALA A 18 11.07 -32.72 -5.18
C ALA A 18 10.92 -31.54 -4.22
N ALA A 19 10.28 -31.75 -3.07
CA ALA A 19 10.17 -30.73 -2.04
C ALA A 19 11.57 -30.13 -1.80
N PRO A 20 11.78 -28.81 -1.92
CA PRO A 20 13.12 -28.20 -1.96
C PRO A 20 13.82 -28.17 -0.59
N PHE A 21 13.42 -29.06 0.31
CA PHE A 21 13.64 -28.97 1.73
C PHE A 21 14.07 -30.32 2.29
N ALA A 22 15.10 -30.30 3.14
CA ALA A 22 15.57 -31.47 3.88
C ALA A 22 15.67 -31.14 5.37
N VAL A 23 15.68 -32.17 6.23
CA VAL A 23 15.99 -32.00 7.65
C VAL A 23 17.32 -31.25 7.80
N GLY A 24 17.34 -30.23 8.66
CA GLY A 24 18.46 -29.31 8.85
C GLY A 24 18.51 -28.13 7.88
N SER A 25 17.65 -28.07 6.86
CA SER A 25 17.55 -26.88 6.00
C SER A 25 17.05 -25.68 6.77
N ARG A 26 17.73 -24.53 6.60
CA ARG A 26 17.24 -23.23 7.08
C ARG A 26 16.14 -22.73 6.16
N VAL A 27 15.04 -22.35 6.76
CA VAL A 27 13.84 -21.89 6.05
C VAL A 27 13.45 -20.49 6.50
N PHE A 28 12.83 -19.76 5.59
CA PHE A 28 12.21 -18.47 5.84
C PHE A 28 10.70 -18.67 5.88
N ILE A 29 10.07 -18.19 6.95
CA ILE A 29 8.62 -18.24 7.14
C ILE A 29 8.09 -16.81 6.96
N PRO A 30 7.49 -16.50 5.80
CA PRO A 30 6.93 -15.18 5.55
C PRO A 30 5.74 -14.91 6.47
N LEU A 31 5.79 -13.80 7.21
CA LEU A 31 4.65 -13.27 7.95
C LEU A 31 4.14 -12.00 7.25
N TYR A 32 3.93 -12.12 5.94
CA TYR A 32 3.59 -10.99 5.07
C TYR A 32 2.17 -10.47 5.34
N SER A 33 2.02 -9.16 5.22
CA SER A 33 0.78 -8.42 5.33
C SER A 33 0.41 -7.76 3.99
N GLU A 34 -0.84 -7.33 3.88
CA GLU A 34 -1.27 -6.46 2.78
C GLU A 34 -0.64 -5.06 2.88
N ASN A 35 -0.56 -4.54 4.10
CA ASN A 35 0.24 -3.36 4.39
C ASN A 35 1.67 -3.78 4.68
N LEU A 36 2.57 -3.53 3.71
CA LEU A 36 3.98 -3.88 3.76
C LEU A 36 4.71 -3.37 5.02
N MET A 37 4.23 -2.28 5.62
CA MET A 37 4.80 -1.77 6.88
C MET A 37 4.70 -2.81 7.99
N ASN A 38 3.72 -3.70 7.94
CA ASN A 38 3.45 -4.73 8.93
C ASN A 38 4.04 -6.12 8.57
N ASP A 39 4.81 -6.25 7.48
CA ASP A 39 5.42 -7.54 7.12
C ASP A 39 6.33 -8.07 8.24
N GLY A 40 6.19 -9.30 8.67
CA GLY A 40 7.18 -9.95 9.53
C GLY A 40 7.90 -11.08 8.82
N TYR A 41 8.79 -11.72 9.55
CA TYR A 41 9.29 -13.05 9.18
C TYR A 41 9.68 -13.84 10.42
N ALA A 42 9.73 -15.15 10.25
CA ALA A 42 10.41 -16.05 11.18
C ALA A 42 11.43 -16.90 10.43
N ASP A 43 12.42 -17.41 11.15
CA ASP A 43 13.37 -18.35 10.60
C ASP A 43 13.55 -19.57 11.50
N GLY A 44 14.00 -20.67 10.91
CA GLY A 44 14.16 -21.91 11.63
C GLY A 44 14.84 -23.00 10.82
N LEU A 45 15.05 -24.13 11.47
CA LEU A 45 15.58 -25.34 10.84
C LEU A 45 14.49 -26.40 10.80
N ILE A 46 14.38 -27.10 9.66
CA ILE A 46 13.50 -28.27 9.55
C ILE A 46 14.01 -29.36 10.48
N ALA A 47 13.19 -29.75 11.44
CA ALA A 47 13.47 -30.82 12.40
C ALA A 47 13.02 -32.18 11.87
N ALA A 48 11.87 -32.23 11.18
CA ALA A 48 11.34 -33.46 10.58
C ALA A 48 10.52 -33.17 9.33
N MET A 49 10.50 -34.15 8.42
CA MET A 49 9.58 -34.20 7.28
C MET A 49 8.49 -35.23 7.61
N ASN A 50 7.23 -34.83 7.58
CA ASN A 50 6.10 -35.70 7.94
C ASN A 50 5.58 -36.47 6.71
N PRO A 51 5.00 -37.67 6.89
CA PRO A 51 4.49 -38.49 5.77
C PRO A 51 3.37 -37.84 4.95
N ASP A 52 2.66 -36.87 5.54
CA ASP A 52 1.59 -36.10 4.92
C ASP A 52 2.09 -34.89 4.09
N GLY A 53 3.40 -34.70 4.00
CA GLY A 53 4.02 -33.61 3.27
C GLY A 53 4.16 -32.30 4.05
N THR A 54 3.83 -32.29 5.35
CA THR A 54 4.12 -31.18 6.26
C THR A 54 5.54 -31.29 6.84
N VAL A 55 6.01 -30.23 7.51
CA VAL A 55 7.30 -30.21 8.19
C VAL A 55 7.20 -29.68 9.61
N ASP A 56 8.05 -30.21 10.49
CA ASP A 56 8.25 -29.67 11.83
C ASP A 56 9.48 -28.75 11.80
N ILE A 57 9.35 -27.55 12.37
CA ILE A 57 10.38 -26.50 12.33
C ILE A 57 10.75 -26.08 13.74
N THR A 58 12.05 -26.08 14.03
CA THR A 58 12.58 -25.42 15.24
C THR A 58 12.88 -23.97 14.92
N LEU A 59 12.08 -23.04 15.48
CA LEU A 59 12.26 -21.60 15.28
C LEU A 59 13.54 -21.11 15.95
N SER A 60 14.23 -20.20 15.26
CA SER A 60 15.46 -19.55 15.72
C SER A 60 15.20 -18.09 16.08
N ASP A 61 14.46 -17.36 15.24
CA ASP A 61 14.06 -15.97 15.49
C ASP A 61 12.66 -15.68 14.90
N VAL A 62 11.99 -14.67 15.45
CA VAL A 62 10.71 -14.15 14.96
C VAL A 62 10.77 -12.63 15.03
N VAL A 63 10.62 -11.99 13.87
CA VAL A 63 10.52 -10.54 13.73
C VAL A 63 9.09 -10.19 13.34
N ASN A 64 8.36 -9.57 14.26
CA ASN A 64 7.02 -9.06 13.95
C ASN A 64 7.12 -7.75 13.16
N GLY A 65 6.07 -7.40 12.43
CA GLY A 65 6.02 -6.16 11.64
C GLY A 65 6.26 -4.89 12.46
N ASP A 66 5.78 -4.87 13.71
CA ASP A 66 5.93 -3.73 14.62
C ASP A 66 7.34 -3.63 15.23
N ASP A 67 8.11 -4.72 15.21
CA ASP A 67 9.45 -4.86 15.81
C ASP A 67 10.59 -4.63 14.80
N LYS A 68 10.27 -4.16 13.58
CA LYS A 68 11.26 -3.92 12.52
C LYS A 68 12.31 -2.91 12.94
N THR A 69 13.58 -3.19 12.63
CA THR A 69 14.72 -2.27 12.84
C THR A 69 15.25 -1.62 11.56
N LEU A 70 14.68 -1.96 10.39
CA LEU A 70 15.09 -1.35 9.11
C LEU A 70 14.45 0.02 8.86
N TYR A 71 13.60 0.51 9.79
CA TYR A 71 13.09 1.88 9.78
C TYR A 71 14.23 2.89 9.62
N GLY A 72 14.18 3.67 8.53
CA GLY A 72 15.16 4.73 8.27
C GLY A 72 16.38 4.31 7.43
N THR A 73 16.48 3.05 6.98
CA THR A 73 17.52 2.68 6.00
C THR A 73 17.11 3.16 4.60
N CYS A 74 17.96 3.98 3.96
CA CYS A 74 17.59 4.68 2.73
C CYS A 74 17.28 3.76 1.54
N SER A 75 17.85 2.55 1.53
CA SER A 75 17.61 1.43 0.59
C SER A 75 18.27 0.13 1.13
N PRO A 76 17.55 -0.81 1.78
CA PRO A 76 18.10 -2.12 2.09
C PRO A 76 18.48 -2.90 0.82
N SER A 77 19.62 -3.59 0.85
CA SER A 77 20.17 -4.42 -0.24
C SER A 77 20.31 -5.87 0.20
N ALA A 78 20.62 -6.80 -0.71
CA ALA A 78 20.90 -8.20 -0.35
C ALA A 78 22.07 -8.36 0.64
N ALA A 79 22.97 -7.37 0.71
CA ALA A 79 24.08 -7.30 1.69
C ALA A 79 23.70 -6.57 2.98
N THR A 80 22.52 -5.94 3.05
CA THR A 80 21.98 -5.43 4.30
C THR A 80 21.71 -6.64 5.16
N GLN A 81 22.51 -6.79 6.22
CA GLN A 81 22.15 -7.68 7.30
C GLN A 81 20.74 -7.27 7.69
N ILE A 82 19.77 -8.15 7.46
CA ILE A 82 18.50 -8.06 8.16
C ILE A 82 18.95 -8.12 9.61
N MET A 83 19.07 -6.96 10.23
CA MET A 83 19.56 -6.87 11.58
C MET A 83 18.60 -7.75 12.34
N THR A 84 19.09 -8.88 12.84
CA THR A 84 18.64 -9.41 14.11
C THR A 84 18.73 -8.23 15.04
N ALA A 85 17.66 -7.44 15.11
CA ALA A 85 17.34 -6.70 16.30
C ALA A 85 17.54 -7.75 17.40
N PRO A 86 18.35 -7.49 18.44
CA PRO A 86 18.35 -8.39 19.57
C PRO A 86 16.94 -8.31 20.14
N SER A 87 16.05 -9.19 19.66
CA SER A 87 14.80 -9.53 20.30
C SER A 87 15.24 -10.17 21.62
N ALA A 88 15.37 -9.31 22.62
CA ALA A 88 15.55 -9.74 23.99
C ALA A 88 14.23 -10.36 24.45
N GLN A 89 13.91 -11.57 23.97
CA GLN A 89 12.81 -12.49 24.30
C GLN A 89 12.66 -13.44 23.08
N SER A 90 13.13 -14.68 23.05
CA SER A 90 13.33 -15.69 24.09
C SER A 90 14.42 -16.67 23.61
N ASN A 91 15.30 -17.13 24.50
CA ASN A 91 16.22 -18.23 24.20
C ASN A 91 15.50 -19.61 24.13
N GLU A 92 14.16 -19.62 24.06
CA GLU A 92 13.37 -20.84 23.91
C GLU A 92 13.17 -21.14 22.43
N LYS A 93 13.97 -22.08 21.94
CA LYS A 93 13.74 -22.71 20.64
C LYS A 93 12.36 -23.35 20.64
N LYS A 94 11.40 -22.72 19.96
CA LYS A 94 10.03 -23.22 19.85
C LYS A 94 9.93 -24.20 18.68
N LEU A 95 9.48 -25.42 18.95
CA LEU A 95 9.10 -26.38 17.92
C LEU A 95 7.69 -26.05 17.43
N VAL A 96 7.56 -25.74 16.14
CA VAL A 96 6.28 -25.62 15.44
C VAL A 96 6.09 -26.88 14.60
N ARG A 97 4.93 -27.50 14.70
CA ARG A 97 4.64 -28.79 14.05
C ARG A 97 3.70 -28.62 12.87
N GLU A 98 3.77 -29.56 11.95
CA GLU A 98 2.79 -29.71 10.85
C GLU A 98 2.67 -28.45 9.97
N VAL A 99 3.78 -27.77 9.71
CA VAL A 99 3.82 -26.60 8.83
C VAL A 99 3.74 -27.07 7.38
N LEU A 100 2.79 -26.52 6.62
CA LEU A 100 2.68 -26.79 5.19
C LEU A 100 3.90 -26.24 4.44
N VAL A 101 4.46 -27.04 3.54
CA VAL A 101 5.66 -26.69 2.75
C VAL A 101 5.43 -25.47 1.84
N ASP A 102 4.19 -25.21 1.41
CA ASP A 102 3.84 -24.02 0.63
C ASP A 102 3.85 -22.71 1.43
N LYS A 103 3.96 -22.79 2.77
CA LYS A 103 4.05 -21.62 3.68
C LYS A 103 5.47 -21.25 4.05
N ILE A 104 6.47 -21.93 3.50
CA ILE A 104 7.87 -21.69 3.80
C ILE A 104 8.68 -21.56 2.51
N LEU A 105 9.79 -20.82 2.59
CA LEU A 105 10.70 -20.56 1.48
C LEU A 105 12.11 -21.02 1.84
N PRO A 106 12.95 -21.40 0.88
CA PRO A 106 14.38 -21.49 1.12
C PRO A 106 14.90 -20.15 1.65
N TRP A 107 15.76 -20.16 2.67
CA TRP A 107 16.18 -18.96 3.39
C TRP A 107 16.56 -17.80 2.47
N ASN A 108 17.45 -18.04 1.49
CA ASN A 108 17.94 -17.00 0.58
C ASN A 108 16.82 -16.41 -0.29
N ILE A 109 15.85 -17.22 -0.71
CA ILE A 109 14.72 -16.78 -1.52
C ILE A 109 13.80 -15.89 -0.69
N GLY A 110 13.41 -16.33 0.51
CA GLY A 110 12.57 -15.56 1.41
C GLY A 110 13.22 -14.25 1.85
N GLN A 111 14.52 -14.28 2.15
CA GLN A 111 15.30 -13.08 2.47
C GLN A 111 15.28 -12.05 1.33
N MET A 112 15.53 -12.47 0.09
CA MET A 112 15.47 -11.56 -1.07
C MET A 112 14.07 -10.97 -1.27
N GLN A 113 13.02 -11.81 -1.16
CA GLN A 113 11.64 -11.34 -1.28
C GLN A 113 11.28 -10.33 -0.19
N TYR A 114 11.67 -10.58 1.07
CA TYR A 114 11.45 -9.65 2.17
C TYR A 114 12.14 -8.30 1.95
N ILE A 115 13.41 -8.31 1.50
CA ILE A 115 14.15 -7.06 1.22
C ILE A 115 13.48 -6.24 0.12
N GLU A 116 12.98 -6.88 -0.95
CA GLU A 116 12.24 -6.18 -2.01
C GLU A 116 10.91 -5.60 -1.48
N ARG A 117 10.21 -6.32 -0.61
CA ARG A 117 8.99 -5.83 0.07
C ARG A 117 9.28 -4.66 1.01
N GLU A 118 10.39 -4.69 1.73
CA GLU A 118 10.85 -3.57 2.58
C GLU A 118 11.23 -2.32 1.76
N ASN A 119 11.89 -2.51 0.61
CA ASN A 119 12.18 -1.41 -0.32
C ASN A 119 10.90 -0.75 -0.87
N LEU A 120 9.90 -1.56 -1.18
CA LEU A 120 8.58 -1.08 -1.58
C LEU A 120 7.88 -0.34 -0.43
N SER A 121 7.91 -0.90 0.79
CA SER A 121 7.37 -0.28 2.00
C SER A 121 7.98 1.11 2.23
N THR A 122 9.30 1.19 2.17
CA THR A 122 10.07 2.45 2.31
C THR A 122 9.67 3.47 1.25
N THR A 123 9.46 3.05 0.00
CA THR A 123 9.03 3.93 -1.09
C THR A 123 7.65 4.52 -0.83
N ILE A 124 6.69 3.70 -0.39
CA ILE A 124 5.34 4.17 -0.04
C ILE A 124 5.35 5.04 1.21
N GLN A 125 6.12 4.67 2.24
CA GLN A 125 6.23 5.46 3.46
C GLN A 125 6.85 6.83 3.20
N LYS A 126 7.87 6.93 2.34
CA LYS A 126 8.45 8.21 1.91
C LYS A 126 7.39 9.13 1.30
N TRP A 127 6.47 8.56 0.52
CA TRP A 127 5.36 9.29 -0.07
C TRP A 127 4.30 9.69 0.99
N LEU A 128 3.81 8.74 1.79
CA LEU A 128 2.82 8.99 2.85
C LEU A 128 3.32 10.00 3.91
N GLY A 129 4.59 9.92 4.27
CA GLY A 129 5.26 10.71 5.32
C GLY A 129 5.51 12.18 4.97
N SER A 130 5.05 12.66 3.81
CA SER A 130 4.99 14.10 3.45
C SER A 130 6.33 14.86 3.37
N GLY A 131 7.50 14.21 3.51
CA GLY A 131 8.79 14.89 3.72
C GLY A 131 9.93 14.52 2.79
N MET A 132 9.81 13.45 1.99
CA MET A 132 10.88 13.00 1.09
C MET A 132 10.42 12.98 -0.35
N ALA A 133 11.33 13.32 -1.26
CA ALA A 133 11.03 13.36 -2.68
C ALA A 133 10.76 11.96 -3.23
N ILE A 134 9.61 11.78 -3.89
CA ILE A 134 9.26 10.55 -4.61
C ILE A 134 9.00 10.89 -6.08
N THR A 135 9.90 10.45 -6.95
CA THR A 135 9.82 10.76 -8.38
C THR A 135 8.89 9.80 -9.12
N PRO A 136 8.38 10.19 -10.30
CA PRO A 136 7.62 9.28 -11.15
C PRO A 136 8.37 7.99 -11.50
N ASP A 137 9.70 8.05 -11.65
CA ASP A 137 10.51 6.88 -11.97
C ASP A 137 10.64 5.91 -10.79
N SER A 138 10.74 6.42 -9.55
CA SER A 138 10.66 5.58 -8.35
C SER A 138 9.32 4.84 -8.29
N LEU A 139 8.22 5.50 -8.64
CA LEU A 139 6.89 4.88 -8.67
C LEU A 139 6.73 3.87 -9.82
N LYS A 140 7.36 4.10 -10.99
CA LYS A 140 7.41 3.09 -12.07
C LYS A 140 8.15 1.84 -11.64
N ILE A 141 9.27 1.99 -10.94
CA ILE A 141 10.03 0.87 -10.37
C ILE A 141 9.16 0.14 -9.34
N ALA A 142 8.47 0.87 -8.47
CA ALA A 142 7.58 0.30 -7.47
C ALA A 142 6.44 -0.53 -8.10
N ASP A 143 5.75 -0.03 -9.14
CA ASP A 143 4.70 -0.81 -9.84
C ASP A 143 5.26 -2.05 -10.54
N ARG A 144 6.46 -1.99 -11.11
CA ARG A 144 7.12 -3.17 -11.69
C ARG A 144 7.41 -4.22 -10.62
N ARG A 145 8.02 -3.84 -9.49
CA ARG A 145 8.32 -4.76 -8.38
C ARG A 145 7.06 -5.31 -7.72
N ALA A 146 6.03 -4.49 -7.56
CA ALA A 146 4.73 -4.93 -7.07
C ALA A 146 4.09 -5.98 -7.98
N ARG A 147 4.28 -5.90 -9.31
CA ARG A 147 3.87 -6.98 -10.25
C ARG A 147 4.68 -8.25 -10.07
N GLU A 148 6.01 -8.13 -9.99
CA GLU A 148 6.91 -9.28 -9.83
C GLU A 148 6.61 -10.07 -8.53
N LEU A 149 6.19 -9.37 -7.47
CA LEU A 149 5.81 -9.96 -6.18
C LEU A 149 4.31 -10.27 -6.05
N ASN A 150 3.52 -10.12 -7.12
CA ASN A 150 2.07 -10.34 -7.13
C ASN A 150 1.32 -9.58 -6.00
N LEU A 151 1.53 -8.26 -5.91
CA LEU A 151 0.94 -7.38 -4.90
C LEU A 151 -0.10 -6.45 -5.51
N PRO A 152 -1.29 -6.95 -5.89
CA PRO A 152 -2.30 -6.17 -6.61
C PRO A 152 -2.79 -4.94 -5.82
N ARG A 153 -2.94 -5.05 -4.49
CA ARG A 153 -3.34 -3.90 -3.65
C ARG A 153 -2.32 -2.77 -3.70
N LEU A 154 -1.04 -3.12 -3.56
CA LEU A 154 0.05 -2.15 -3.63
C LEU A 154 0.11 -1.45 -4.99
N ARG A 155 -0.21 -2.15 -6.08
CA ARG A 155 -0.25 -1.53 -7.41
C ARG A 155 -1.31 -0.43 -7.52
N ILE A 156 -2.45 -0.62 -6.87
CA ILE A 156 -3.50 0.43 -6.78
C ILE A 156 -2.94 1.64 -6.02
N VAL A 157 -2.28 1.40 -4.89
CA VAL A 157 -1.64 2.47 -4.09
C VAL A 157 -0.59 3.23 -4.90
N VAL A 158 0.29 2.52 -5.61
CA VAL A 158 1.31 3.14 -6.48
C VAL A 158 0.67 3.95 -7.61
N ALA A 159 -0.45 3.50 -8.18
CA ALA A 159 -1.17 4.25 -9.20
C ALA A 159 -1.73 5.58 -8.65
N ILE A 160 -2.29 5.56 -7.43
CA ILE A 160 -2.77 6.77 -6.75
C ILE A 160 -1.62 7.72 -6.43
N ALA A 161 -0.51 7.19 -5.89
CA ALA A 161 0.69 7.98 -5.62
C ALA A 161 1.24 8.67 -6.88
N LYS A 162 1.21 7.96 -8.01
CA LYS A 162 1.64 8.51 -9.30
C LYS A 162 0.74 9.66 -9.74
N LEU A 163 -0.58 9.50 -9.66
CA LEU A 163 -1.53 10.57 -9.97
C LEU A 163 -1.27 11.82 -9.12
N GLN A 164 -1.02 11.66 -7.82
CA GLN A 164 -0.71 12.77 -6.92
C GLN A 164 0.63 13.45 -7.27
N VAL A 165 1.69 12.69 -7.54
CA VAL A 165 2.99 13.28 -7.93
C VAL A 165 2.88 14.03 -9.26
N GLU A 166 2.18 13.46 -10.24
CA GLU A 166 1.96 14.09 -11.55
C GLU A 166 1.12 15.37 -11.43
N SER A 167 0.11 15.39 -10.56
CA SER A 167 -0.76 16.57 -10.35
C SER A 167 -0.03 17.80 -9.79
N THR A 168 1.13 17.58 -9.16
CA THR A 168 1.97 18.65 -8.58
C THR A 168 3.10 19.11 -9.50
N GLY A 169 3.14 18.62 -10.75
CA GLY A 169 4.16 18.96 -11.74
C GLY A 169 5.25 17.89 -11.91
N GLY A 170 5.09 16.70 -11.35
CA GLY A 170 5.84 15.50 -11.72
C GLY A 170 7.30 15.42 -11.25
N ASN A 171 7.79 16.38 -10.45
CA ASN A 171 9.18 16.36 -9.98
C ASN A 171 9.38 15.59 -8.67
N GLY A 172 8.29 15.21 -7.99
CA GLY A 172 8.33 14.43 -6.75
C GLY A 172 8.74 15.19 -5.49
N PHE A 173 9.16 16.45 -5.62
CA PHE A 173 9.49 17.31 -4.49
C PHE A 173 8.23 17.97 -3.91
N PRO A 174 8.19 18.22 -2.58
CA PRO A 174 7.14 19.04 -1.99
C PRO A 174 7.06 20.41 -2.68
N VAL A 175 5.83 20.86 -2.97
CA VAL A 175 5.56 22.17 -3.57
C VAL A 175 4.58 22.96 -2.70
N PRO A 176 4.59 24.31 -2.76
CA PRO A 176 3.61 25.13 -2.05
C PRO A 176 2.17 24.77 -2.44
N ALA A 177 1.21 25.00 -1.53
CA ALA A 177 -0.21 24.68 -1.76
C ALA A 177 -0.78 25.29 -3.05
N SER A 178 -0.36 26.52 -3.38
CA SER A 178 -0.75 27.21 -4.61
C SER A 178 -0.36 26.47 -5.89
N ARG A 179 0.69 25.67 -5.87
CA ARG A 179 1.06 24.77 -6.99
C ARG A 179 0.50 23.37 -6.81
N ALA A 180 0.46 22.87 -5.59
CA ALA A 180 0.03 21.50 -5.30
C ALA A 180 -1.42 21.23 -5.73
N LEU A 181 -2.27 22.26 -5.65
CA LEU A 181 -3.68 22.18 -5.99
C LEU A 181 -4.00 22.44 -7.47
N THR A 182 -3.02 22.77 -8.31
CA THR A 182 -3.30 23.18 -9.71
C THR A 182 -3.89 22.03 -10.53
N GLY A 183 -3.38 20.81 -10.36
CA GLY A 183 -3.89 19.60 -11.00
C GLY A 183 -4.76 18.72 -10.10
N SER A 184 -5.13 19.18 -8.90
CA SER A 184 -5.74 18.30 -7.89
C SER A 184 -7.17 17.87 -8.25
N ALA A 185 -7.96 18.70 -8.94
CA ALA A 185 -9.31 18.32 -9.36
C ALA A 185 -9.31 17.07 -10.27
N ASP A 186 -8.51 17.09 -11.35
CA ASP A 186 -8.40 15.95 -12.27
C ASP A 186 -7.79 14.71 -11.60
N MET A 187 -6.83 14.93 -10.70
CA MET A 187 -6.24 13.87 -9.88
C MET A 187 -7.29 13.22 -8.99
N LEU A 188 -8.06 14.00 -8.23
CA LEU A 188 -9.12 13.50 -7.35
C LEU A 188 -10.20 12.76 -8.13
N ASP A 189 -10.58 13.23 -9.32
CA ASP A 189 -11.52 12.53 -10.20
C ASP A 189 -10.97 11.18 -10.67
N SER A 190 -9.68 11.11 -10.96
CA SER A 190 -9.00 9.87 -11.35
C SER A 190 -8.88 8.89 -10.18
N VAL A 191 -8.56 9.40 -8.99
CA VAL A 191 -8.52 8.61 -7.75
C VAL A 191 -9.92 8.08 -7.42
N ALA A 192 -10.95 8.91 -7.51
CA ALA A 192 -12.32 8.48 -7.24
C ALA A 192 -12.77 7.35 -8.18
N LYS A 193 -12.37 7.38 -9.47
CA LYS A 193 -12.64 6.27 -10.42
C LYS A 193 -11.96 4.97 -10.01
N ILE A 194 -10.74 5.04 -9.50
CA ILE A 194 -10.05 3.86 -8.96
C ILE A 194 -10.79 3.33 -7.73
N LEU A 195 -11.28 4.22 -6.86
CA LEU A 195 -11.92 3.84 -5.59
C LEU A 195 -13.37 3.35 -5.74
N GLN A 196 -14.02 3.54 -6.90
CA GLN A 196 -15.34 2.97 -7.21
C GLN A 196 -15.39 1.46 -6.98
N ASP A 197 -14.31 0.76 -7.33
CA ASP A 197 -14.19 -0.69 -7.15
C ASP A 197 -13.74 -1.08 -5.72
N HIS A 198 -13.53 -0.09 -4.84
CA HIS A 198 -13.02 -0.25 -3.48
C HIS A 198 -13.78 0.58 -2.42
N PRO A 199 -15.13 0.57 -2.40
CA PRO A 199 -15.92 1.42 -1.51
C PRO A 199 -15.66 1.17 -0.02
N GLN A 200 -15.32 -0.07 0.35
CA GLN A 200 -14.98 -0.42 1.73
C GLN A 200 -13.73 0.32 2.23
N ALA A 201 -12.71 0.53 1.39
CA ALA A 201 -11.52 1.28 1.78
C ALA A 201 -11.84 2.75 2.06
N VAL A 202 -12.75 3.33 1.28
CA VAL A 202 -13.22 4.70 1.48
C VAL A 202 -14.03 4.83 2.76
N LYS A 203 -14.92 3.87 3.05
CA LYS A 203 -15.69 3.83 4.29
C LYS A 203 -14.81 3.76 5.53
N GLU A 204 -13.78 2.91 5.51
CA GLU A 204 -12.83 2.79 6.61
C GLU A 204 -11.99 4.07 6.75
N ALA A 205 -11.52 4.65 5.65
CA ALA A 205 -10.80 5.92 5.67
C ALA A 205 -11.67 7.06 6.24
N ALA A 206 -12.95 7.13 5.88
CA ALA A 206 -13.90 8.09 6.45
C ALA A 206 -14.04 7.93 7.98
N ALA A 207 -14.08 6.69 8.48
CA ALA A 207 -14.14 6.43 9.92
C ALA A 207 -12.87 6.90 10.66
N ILE A 208 -11.70 6.74 10.03
CA ILE A 208 -10.41 7.26 10.54
C ILE A 208 -10.41 8.79 10.58
N LEU A 209 -10.79 9.44 9.48
CA LEU A 209 -10.87 10.91 9.37
C LEU A 209 -11.86 11.51 10.38
N ALA A 210 -12.98 10.81 10.62
CA ALA A 210 -13.97 11.16 11.64
C ALA A 210 -13.52 10.85 13.09
N ARG A 211 -12.33 10.27 13.27
CA ARG A 211 -11.77 9.84 14.57
C ARG A 211 -12.64 8.83 15.32
N THR A 212 -13.37 8.01 14.56
CA THR A 212 -14.21 6.91 15.08
C THR A 212 -13.54 5.54 14.95
N ALA A 213 -12.41 5.48 14.27
CA ALA A 213 -11.54 4.31 14.13
C ALA A 213 -10.09 4.67 14.54
N PRO A 214 -9.20 3.68 14.78
CA PRO A 214 -7.78 3.92 15.01
C PRO A 214 -7.13 4.75 13.90
N ALA A 215 -6.14 5.57 14.24
CA ALA A 215 -5.47 6.47 13.30
C ALA A 215 -4.74 5.77 12.14
N HIS A 216 -4.44 4.47 12.30
CA HIS A 216 -3.74 3.67 11.30
C HIS A 216 -4.51 2.38 10.97
N SER A 217 -4.50 2.01 9.71
CA SER A 217 -5.12 0.81 9.14
C SER A 217 -4.09 -0.25 8.75
N LYS A 218 -4.52 -1.50 8.84
CA LYS A 218 -3.78 -2.65 8.29
C LYS A 218 -3.94 -2.79 6.78
N ASP A 219 -4.81 -1.99 6.15
CA ASP A 219 -4.99 -1.92 4.70
C ASP A 219 -4.28 -0.67 4.15
N LEU A 220 -3.34 -0.88 3.25
CA LEU A 220 -2.54 0.19 2.65
C LEU A 220 -3.38 1.12 1.76
N LEU A 221 -4.48 0.63 1.18
CA LEU A 221 -5.38 1.48 0.40
C LEU A 221 -6.15 2.44 1.31
N VAL A 222 -6.53 2.01 2.51
CA VAL A 222 -7.19 2.88 3.51
C VAL A 222 -6.25 4.02 3.90
N GLU A 223 -4.99 3.71 4.25
CA GLU A 223 -3.95 4.72 4.53
C GLU A 223 -3.76 5.71 3.37
N THR A 224 -3.81 5.19 2.14
CA THR A 224 -3.69 5.99 0.92
C THR A 224 -4.86 6.97 0.76
N VAL A 225 -6.10 6.53 1.01
CA VAL A 225 -7.29 7.40 0.93
C VAL A 225 -7.22 8.48 2.01
N VAL A 226 -6.88 8.12 3.25
CA VAL A 226 -6.67 9.07 4.35
C VAL A 226 -5.61 10.11 3.96
N HIS A 227 -4.45 9.66 3.45
CA HIS A 227 -3.37 10.55 3.03
C HIS A 227 -3.80 11.55 1.95
N ILE A 228 -4.47 11.09 0.88
CA ILE A 228 -4.96 11.99 -0.19
C ILE A 228 -5.97 13.00 0.36
N ALA A 229 -6.88 12.54 1.23
CA ALA A 229 -7.89 13.40 1.83
C ALA A 229 -7.25 14.48 2.72
N GLU A 230 -6.38 14.10 3.67
CA GLU A 230 -5.70 15.02 4.57
C GLU A 230 -4.75 15.97 3.82
N LEU A 231 -4.01 15.47 2.83
CA LEU A 231 -3.10 16.29 2.03
C LEU A 231 -3.87 17.40 1.31
N THR A 232 -5.01 17.06 0.70
CA THR A 232 -5.88 18.01 0.01
C THR A 232 -6.47 19.03 0.99
N GLN A 233 -6.99 18.56 2.14
CA GLN A 233 -7.53 19.43 3.19
C GLN A 233 -6.47 20.41 3.71
N LYS A 234 -5.26 19.92 3.99
CA LYS A 234 -4.13 20.74 4.47
C LYS A 234 -3.75 21.81 3.45
N GLN A 235 -3.69 21.47 2.17
CA GLN A 235 -3.35 22.43 1.11
C GLN A 235 -4.44 23.50 0.95
N LEU A 236 -5.72 23.12 1.01
CA LEU A 236 -6.84 24.07 0.97
C LEU A 236 -6.87 24.96 2.22
N ALA A 237 -6.60 24.40 3.40
CA ALA A 237 -6.48 25.16 4.64
C ALA A 237 -5.32 26.18 4.59
N GLN A 238 -4.19 25.81 3.96
CA GLN A 238 -3.10 26.75 3.73
C GLN A 238 -3.54 27.90 2.82
N LEU A 239 -4.21 27.63 1.70
CA LEU A 239 -4.76 28.70 0.84
C LEU A 239 -5.74 29.61 1.59
N ALA A 240 -6.58 29.03 2.46
CA ALA A 240 -7.52 29.79 3.28
C ALA A 240 -6.83 30.66 4.34
N SER A 241 -5.70 30.20 4.88
CA SER A 241 -4.85 30.99 5.77
C SER A 241 -4.17 32.14 5.03
N ASP A 242 -3.75 31.91 3.79
CA ASP A 242 -3.07 32.92 2.97
C ASP A 242 -4.04 33.98 2.44
N ASN A 243 -5.29 33.60 2.18
CA ASN A 243 -6.35 34.52 1.73
C ASN A 243 -7.72 34.14 2.28
N ALA A 244 -8.29 35.02 3.12
CA ALA A 244 -9.57 34.77 3.78
C ALA A 244 -10.79 34.72 2.83
N ASP A 245 -10.72 35.31 1.63
CA ASP A 245 -11.80 35.28 0.64
C ASP A 245 -11.43 34.34 -0.53
N PRO A 246 -12.08 33.17 -0.67
CA PRO A 246 -11.77 32.20 -1.71
C PRO A 246 -11.96 32.75 -3.14
N ARG A 247 -12.69 33.87 -3.30
CA ARG A 247 -12.89 34.51 -4.61
C ARG A 247 -11.69 35.33 -5.08
N LYS A 248 -10.73 35.59 -4.18
CA LYS A 248 -9.58 36.46 -4.40
C LYS A 248 -8.25 35.71 -4.35
N VAL A 249 -8.28 34.38 -4.35
CA VAL A 249 -7.08 33.56 -4.30
C VAL A 249 -6.35 33.65 -5.65
N ASP A 250 -5.12 34.12 -5.63
CA ASP A 250 -4.30 34.23 -6.84
C ASP A 250 -4.05 32.85 -7.45
N GLY A 251 -4.23 32.75 -8.78
CA GLY A 251 -4.03 31.51 -9.53
C GLY A 251 -5.22 30.54 -9.49
N TYR A 252 -6.29 30.86 -8.77
CA TYR A 252 -7.49 30.02 -8.69
C TYR A 252 -8.77 30.83 -8.94
N THR A 253 -9.60 30.33 -9.86
CA THR A 253 -10.98 30.80 -9.99
C THR A 253 -11.86 30.14 -8.93
N PRO A 254 -12.99 30.78 -8.53
CA PRO A 254 -14.01 30.15 -7.70
C PRO A 254 -14.47 28.77 -8.20
N ALA A 255 -14.56 28.60 -9.52
CA ALA A 255 -14.96 27.34 -10.14
C ALA A 255 -13.90 26.25 -9.97
N GLN A 256 -12.61 26.59 -10.09
CA GLN A 256 -11.52 25.65 -9.85
C GLN A 256 -11.49 25.21 -8.38
N LEU A 257 -11.64 26.13 -7.43
CA LEU A 257 -11.73 25.77 -6.01
C LEU A 257 -12.93 24.84 -5.76
N ALA A 258 -14.10 25.16 -6.31
CA ALA A 258 -15.28 24.31 -6.19
C ALA A 258 -15.06 22.91 -6.79
N ALA A 259 -14.35 22.79 -7.91
CA ALA A 259 -14.02 21.52 -8.54
C ALA A 259 -13.11 20.65 -7.66
N ILE A 260 -12.14 21.25 -6.95
CA ILE A 260 -11.25 20.52 -6.02
C ILE A 260 -12.06 19.93 -4.87
N TYR A 261 -12.92 20.72 -4.23
CA TYR A 261 -13.81 20.23 -3.17
C TYR A 261 -14.76 19.14 -3.69
N SER A 262 -15.32 19.32 -4.88
CA SER A 262 -16.21 18.32 -5.49
C SER A 262 -15.46 17.01 -5.76
N GLY A 263 -14.22 17.07 -6.26
CA GLY A 263 -13.34 15.92 -6.42
C GLY A 263 -13.02 15.23 -5.09
N TRP A 264 -12.80 16.01 -4.02
CA TRP A 264 -12.60 15.46 -2.68
C TRP A 264 -13.82 14.67 -2.20
N TYR A 265 -15.04 15.21 -2.37
CA TYR A 265 -16.26 14.49 -2.01
C TYR A 265 -16.51 13.27 -2.92
N ARG A 266 -16.08 13.30 -4.20
CA ARG A 266 -16.09 12.11 -5.06
C ARG A 266 -15.17 11.01 -4.52
N VAL A 267 -13.99 11.36 -4.03
CA VAL A 267 -13.12 10.39 -3.35
C VAL A 267 -13.81 9.81 -2.12
N MET A 268 -14.40 10.66 -1.28
CA MET A 268 -15.02 10.23 -0.01
C MET A 268 -16.36 9.50 -0.14
N THR A 269 -16.98 9.54 -1.31
CA THR A 269 -18.20 8.76 -1.65
C THR A 269 -17.90 7.58 -2.58
N ALA A 270 -16.63 7.38 -2.95
CA ALA A 270 -16.21 6.48 -4.02
C ALA A 270 -17.03 6.69 -5.32
N ASN A 271 -17.19 7.96 -5.73
CA ASN A 271 -18.08 8.41 -6.81
C ASN A 271 -19.55 7.99 -6.60
N ASP A 272 -20.12 8.37 -5.46
CA ASP A 272 -21.53 8.11 -5.10
C ASP A 272 -21.92 6.61 -5.04
N THR A 273 -20.96 5.68 -4.94
CA THR A 273 -21.30 4.28 -4.64
C THR A 273 -21.78 4.11 -3.20
N GLU A 274 -21.30 4.97 -2.29
CA GLU A 274 -21.72 5.03 -0.89
C GLU A 274 -21.88 6.51 -0.47
N PRO A 275 -22.86 6.85 0.38
CA PRO A 275 -22.98 8.22 0.89
C PRO A 275 -21.87 8.55 1.88
N TYR A 276 -21.37 9.78 1.85
CA TYR A 276 -20.50 10.35 2.88
C TYR A 276 -21.36 11.20 3.82
N GLU A 277 -21.30 10.95 5.12
CA GLU A 277 -22.17 11.54 6.16
C GLU A 277 -23.66 11.65 5.76
N ASN A 278 -24.18 10.62 5.09
CA ASN A 278 -25.57 10.51 4.61
C ASN A 278 -25.93 11.44 3.42
N ALA A 279 -24.95 11.92 2.67
CA ALA A 279 -25.18 12.73 1.47
C ALA A 279 -24.27 12.33 0.30
N ASN A 280 -24.67 12.76 -0.90
CA ASN A 280 -23.97 12.50 -2.16
C ASN A 280 -23.13 13.71 -2.60
N VAL A 281 -22.30 13.53 -3.62
CA VAL A 281 -21.42 14.57 -4.18
C VAL A 281 -22.21 15.82 -4.58
N ALA A 282 -23.38 15.67 -5.18
CA ALA A 282 -24.19 16.80 -5.65
C ALA A 282 -24.63 17.72 -4.49
N PHE A 283 -25.03 17.15 -3.36
CA PHE A 283 -25.38 17.90 -2.15
C PHE A 283 -24.20 18.75 -1.66
N TYR A 284 -23.02 18.14 -1.52
CA TYR A 284 -21.83 18.84 -1.04
C TYR A 284 -21.32 19.88 -2.04
N SER A 285 -21.30 19.55 -3.33
CA SER A 285 -20.87 20.46 -4.39
C SER A 285 -21.73 21.73 -4.42
N ASN A 286 -23.05 21.60 -4.21
CA ASN A 286 -23.95 22.74 -4.11
C ASN A 286 -23.63 23.61 -2.88
N LYS A 287 -23.36 23.00 -1.72
CA LYS A 287 -22.96 23.74 -0.52
C LYS A 287 -21.64 24.49 -0.71
N VAL A 288 -20.65 23.82 -1.29
CA VAL A 288 -19.33 24.39 -1.63
C VAL A 288 -19.48 25.62 -2.51
N ALA A 289 -20.23 25.50 -3.61
CA ALA A 289 -20.46 26.60 -4.55
C ALA A 289 -21.13 27.80 -3.87
N GLN A 290 -22.12 27.55 -2.99
CA GLN A 290 -22.79 28.61 -2.22
C GLN A 290 -21.84 29.31 -1.24
N SER A 291 -20.97 28.56 -0.54
CA SER A 291 -19.99 29.14 0.38
C SER A 291 -18.99 30.02 -0.37
N ILE A 292 -18.41 29.52 -1.46
CA ILE A 292 -17.44 30.26 -2.26
C ILE A 292 -18.07 31.54 -2.85
N ALA A 293 -19.31 31.47 -3.35
CA ALA A 293 -20.03 32.64 -3.86
C ALA A 293 -20.21 33.74 -2.80
N LYS A 294 -20.40 33.35 -1.53
CA LYS A 294 -20.49 34.25 -0.38
C LYS A 294 -19.13 34.78 0.10
N GLY A 295 -18.02 34.33 -0.48
CA GLY A 295 -16.67 34.67 -0.03
C GLY A 295 -16.28 33.98 1.27
N VAL A 296 -16.83 32.79 1.52
CA VAL A 296 -16.54 31.97 2.71
C VAL A 296 -15.93 30.65 2.26
N TRP A 297 -14.84 30.25 2.90
CA TRP A 297 -14.21 28.96 2.66
C TRP A 297 -15.15 27.80 3.06
N PRO A 298 -15.37 26.80 2.20
CA PRO A 298 -16.10 25.60 2.57
C PRO A 298 -15.37 24.78 3.64
N THR A 299 -16.14 24.20 4.56
CA THR A 299 -15.67 23.22 5.54
C THR A 299 -15.89 21.80 5.01
N PHE A 300 -14.99 20.88 5.36
CA PHE A 300 -15.09 19.47 4.99
C PHE A 300 -16.15 18.75 5.81
#